data_AF-A0A6G0GUT6-F1
#
_entry.id   AF-A0A6G0GUT6-F1
#
_cell.length_a   1.000
_cell.length_b   1.000
_cell.length_c   1.000
_cell.angle_alpha   90.00
_cell.angle_beta   90.00
_cell.angle_gamma   90.00
#
_symmetry.space_group_name_H-M   'P 1'
#
loop_
_entity.id
_entity.type
_entity.pdbx_description
1 polymer ?
#
loop_
_entity_poly.entity_id
_entity_poly.type
_entity_poly.pdbx_seq_one_letter_code
_entity_poly.pdbx_strand_id
1 'polypeptide(L)'
;MNITFKIRGGKAGGGKGFLGQEELSATLSTRNDQFLHTEDSHMNGLTIRRLTPLECERLQGFPDGWTDIPWRGREHAPDGPRYKALGNSMAVPVMRWIGEGIQLVEEAAETTE
;
A
#
# COMPACT_ATOMS: atom_id res chain seq x y z
N MET A 1 10.07 16.47 -7.70
CA MET A 1 9.06 15.58 -8.34
C MET A 1 9.27 14.14 -7.88
N ASN A 2 8.21 13.42 -7.55
CA ASN A 2 8.25 12.02 -7.12
C ASN A 2 7.69 11.12 -8.22
N ILE A 3 8.47 10.13 -8.62
CA ILE A 3 8.07 9.15 -9.63
C ILE A 3 8.22 7.75 -9.08
N THR A 4 7.17 6.94 -9.18
CA THR A 4 7.27 5.51 -8.90
C THR A 4 7.45 4.73 -10.20
N PHE A 5 8.34 3.73 -10.17
CA PHE A 5 8.58 2.83 -11.29
C PHE A 5 8.37 1.38 -10.87
N LYS A 6 7.74 0.63 -11.77
CA LYS A 6 7.50 -0.81 -11.62
C LYS A 6 7.68 -1.51 -12.95
N ILE A 7 8.41 -2.62 -12.94
CA ILE A 7 8.47 -3.53 -14.09
C ILE A 7 7.44 -4.62 -13.90
N ARG A 8 6.43 -4.67 -14.77
CA ARG A 8 5.35 -5.66 -14.71
C ARG A 8 5.69 -6.89 -15.55
N GLY A 9 5.65 -8.07 -14.93
CA GLY A 9 5.77 -9.37 -15.58
C GLY A 9 4.45 -10.16 -15.50
N GLY A 10 4.24 -11.11 -16.41
CA GLY A 10 3.01 -11.91 -16.41
C GLY A 10 2.87 -12.85 -17.60
N LYS A 11 1.69 -13.47 -17.72
CA LYS A 11 1.32 -14.35 -18.85
C LYS A 11 1.21 -13.57 -20.17
N ALA A 12 1.30 -14.28 -21.30
CA ALA A 12 1.05 -13.70 -22.62
C ALA A 12 -0.34 -13.02 -22.67
N GLY A 13 -0.43 -11.84 -23.28
CA GLY A 13 -1.65 -11.02 -23.30
C GLY A 13 -1.90 -10.16 -22.04
N GLY A 14 -1.14 -10.36 -20.95
CA GLY A 14 -1.18 -9.46 -19.81
C GLY A 14 -0.39 -8.17 -20.06
N GLY A 15 -0.78 -7.07 -19.41
CA GLY A 15 -0.03 -5.80 -19.45
C GLY A 15 1.36 -5.94 -18.82
N LYS A 16 2.37 -6.18 -19.66
CA LYS A 16 3.78 -6.33 -19.28
C LYS A 16 4.54 -5.03 -19.49
N GLY A 17 5.75 -4.98 -18.93
CA GLY A 17 6.72 -3.93 -19.20
C GLY A 17 6.70 -2.80 -18.17
N PHE A 18 7.29 -1.69 -18.56
CA PHE A 18 7.49 -0.52 -17.71
C PHE A 18 6.17 0.15 -17.36
N LEU A 19 6.03 0.53 -16.09
CA LEU A 19 4.99 1.41 -15.59
C LEU A 19 5.66 2.49 -14.74
N GLY A 20 5.55 3.75 -15.18
CA GLY A 20 5.96 4.93 -14.44
C GLY A 20 4.73 5.74 -14.04
N GLN A 21 4.72 6.26 -12.82
CA GLN A 21 3.63 7.09 -12.30
C GLN A 21 4.19 8.29 -11.56
N GLU A 22 3.67 9.48 -11.86
CA GLU A 22 4.03 10.72 -11.19
C GLU A 22 3.10 10.93 -9.99
N GLU A 23 3.69 11.25 -8.83
CA GLU A 23 3.02 11.54 -7.56
C GLU A 23 2.00 10.47 -7.09
N LEU A 24 2.03 9.28 -7.71
CA LEU A 24 1.14 8.15 -7.45
C LEU A 24 1.95 6.88 -7.32
N SER A 25 1.39 5.92 -6.57
CA SER A 25 1.91 4.56 -6.50
C SER A 25 1.10 3.63 -7.41
N ALA A 26 1.77 2.60 -7.95
CA ALA A 26 1.09 1.45 -8.53
C ALA A 26 0.46 0.59 -7.44
N THR A 27 -0.26 -0.45 -7.85
CA THR A 27 -0.76 -1.45 -6.90
C THR A 27 0.38 -2.02 -6.05
N LEU A 28 0.26 -1.88 -4.74
CA LEU A 28 1.17 -2.45 -3.76
C LEU A 28 1.18 -3.98 -3.91
N SER A 29 2.38 -4.55 -4.05
CA SER A 29 2.57 -6.00 -4.08
C SER A 29 3.16 -6.47 -2.76
N THR A 30 2.96 -7.75 -2.47
CA THR A 30 3.50 -8.40 -1.25
C THR A 30 5.02 -8.35 -1.13
N ARG A 31 5.73 -8.03 -2.22
CA ARG A 31 7.20 -7.97 -2.25
C ARG A 31 7.73 -6.54 -2.35
N ASN A 32 6.85 -5.54 -2.41
CA ASN A 32 7.22 -4.15 -2.64
C ASN A 32 8.22 -4.01 -3.81
N ASP A 33 7.70 -4.26 -5.00
CA ASP A 33 8.42 -4.29 -6.28
C ASP A 33 8.47 -2.93 -6.99
N GLN A 34 8.16 -1.85 -6.26
CA GLN A 34 8.18 -0.48 -6.77
C GLN A 34 9.42 0.25 -6.28
N PHE A 35 10.01 1.05 -7.16
CA PHE A 35 11.08 1.98 -6.82
C PHE A 35 10.55 3.40 -6.89
N LEU A 36 10.77 4.15 -5.81
CA LEU A 36 10.48 5.57 -5.70
C LEU A 36 11.74 6.34 -6.07
N HIS A 37 11.57 7.30 -6.98
CA HIS A 37 12.56 8.29 -7.36
C HIS A 37 12.10 9.64 -6.84
N THR A 38 12.91 10.24 -5.99
CA THR A 38 12.65 11.56 -5.40
C THR A 38 13.85 12.46 -5.63
N GLU A 39 13.58 13.73 -5.89
CA GLU A 39 14.61 14.77 -5.84
C GLU A 39 14.89 15.09 -4.37
N ASP A 40 16.12 14.84 -3.93
CA ASP A 40 16.55 15.13 -2.57
C ASP A 40 17.21 16.52 -2.53
N SER A 41 16.53 17.45 -1.87
CA SER A 41 17.00 18.83 -1.69
C SER A 41 18.24 18.94 -0.79
N HIS A 42 18.53 17.94 0.04
CA HIS A 42 19.68 17.94 0.94
C HIS A 42 20.94 17.33 0.32
N MET A 43 20.79 16.41 -0.64
CA MET A 43 21.91 15.69 -1.27
C MET A 43 22.23 16.16 -2.69
N ASN A 44 21.59 17.23 -3.19
CA ASN A 44 21.75 17.75 -4.57
C ASN A 44 21.68 16.62 -5.62
N GLY A 45 20.79 15.64 -5.44
CA GLY A 45 20.81 14.41 -6.21
C GLY A 45 19.48 13.65 -6.23
N LEU A 46 19.41 12.67 -7.13
CA LEU A 46 18.29 11.74 -7.27
C LEU A 46 18.44 10.59 -6.27
N THR A 47 17.47 10.42 -5.38
CA THR A 47 17.41 9.27 -4.47
C THR A 47 16.50 8.20 -5.06
N ILE A 48 17.04 6.98 -5.19
CA ILE A 48 16.32 5.81 -5.68
C ILE A 48 16.23 4.78 -4.55
N ARG A 49 15.01 4.49 -4.09
CA ARG A 49 14.77 3.48 -3.05
C ARG A 49 13.43 2.80 -3.23
N ARG A 50 13.13 1.80 -2.42
CA ARG A 50 11.76 1.28 -2.32
C ARG A 50 10.94 2.12 -1.35
N LEU A 51 9.62 2.01 -1.45
CA LEU A 51 8.72 2.51 -0.43
C LEU A 51 8.99 1.81 0.91
N THR A 52 8.95 2.53 2.01
CA THR A 52 9.06 1.97 3.36
C THR A 52 7.75 1.29 3.77
N PRO A 53 7.74 0.45 4.82
CA PRO A 53 6.49 -0.12 5.31
C PRO A 53 5.49 0.97 5.75
N LEU A 54 5.99 2.04 6.38
CA LEU A 54 5.17 3.18 6.81
C LEU A 54 4.52 3.91 5.64
N GLU A 55 5.24 4.13 4.54
CA GLU A 55 4.66 4.73 3.33
C GLU A 55 3.58 3.82 2.72
N CYS A 56 3.80 2.50 2.72
CA CYS A 56 2.81 1.53 2.26
C CYS A 56 1.57 1.46 3.17
N GLU A 57 1.73 1.61 4.49
CA GLU A 57 0.62 1.75 5.45
C GLU A 57 -0.26 2.95 5.08
N ARG A 58 0.36 4.12 4.89
CA ARG A 58 -0.33 5.36 4.50
C ARG A 58 -1.01 5.24 3.13
N LEU A 59 -0.36 4.61 2.15
CA LEU A 59 -0.96 4.38 0.83
C LEU A 59 -2.22 3.49 0.91
N GLN A 60 -2.29 2.56 1.86
CA GLN A 60 -3.50 1.76 2.13
C GLN A 60 -4.49 2.49 3.04
N GLY A 61 -4.11 3.61 3.67
CA GLY A 61 -4.91 4.34 4.65
C GLY A 61 -4.91 3.74 6.05
N PHE A 62 -3.91 2.92 6.40
CA PHE A 62 -3.70 2.46 7.77
C PHE A 62 -3.10 3.58 8.64
N PRO A 63 -3.32 3.53 9.97
CA PRO A 63 -2.56 4.34 10.91
C PRO A 63 -1.05 4.08 10.81
N ASP A 64 -0.25 5.07 11.19
CA ASP A 64 1.20 4.93 11.21
C ASP A 64 1.64 3.81 12.17
N GLY A 65 2.51 2.91 11.70
CA GLY A 65 3.03 1.80 12.49
C GLY A 65 2.06 0.63 12.65
N TRP A 66 0.92 0.62 11.95
CA TRP A 66 -0.12 -0.40 12.10
C TRP A 66 0.38 -1.85 11.94
N THR A 67 1.37 -2.07 11.08
CA THR A 67 1.93 -3.41 10.84
C THR A 67 3.19 -3.69 11.64
N ASP A 68 3.68 -2.72 12.42
CA ASP A 68 4.83 -2.91 13.29
C ASP A 68 4.39 -3.52 14.63
N ILE A 69 4.27 -4.84 14.63
CA ILE A 69 3.84 -5.62 15.78
C ILE A 69 4.98 -6.50 16.31
N PRO A 70 4.94 -6.91 17.59
CA PRO A 70 5.86 -7.91 18.11
C PRO A 70 5.86 -9.20 17.26
N TRP A 71 7.04 -9.68 16.89
CA TRP A 71 7.19 -10.80 15.97
C TRP A 71 8.20 -11.82 16.47
N ARG A 72 7.72 -13.03 16.78
CA ARG A 72 8.55 -14.19 17.20
C ARG A 72 9.56 -13.84 18.29
N GLY A 73 9.10 -13.15 19.34
CA GLY A 73 9.93 -12.75 20.49
C GLY A 73 10.79 -11.51 20.25
N ARG A 74 10.62 -10.81 19.13
CA ARG A 74 11.20 -9.49 18.87
C ARG A 74 10.15 -8.41 19.03
N GLU A 75 10.60 -7.21 19.42
CA GLU A 75 9.74 -6.03 19.59
C GLU A 75 9.11 -5.57 18.28
N HIS A 76 9.86 -5.62 17.17
CA HIS A 76 9.42 -5.15 15.85
C HIS A 76 9.30 -6.27 14.83
N ALA A 77 8.33 -6.11 13.92
CA ALA A 77 8.15 -7.02 12.79
C ALA A 77 9.18 -6.70 11.70
N PRO A 78 9.84 -7.72 11.10
CA PRO A 78 10.67 -7.48 9.92
C PRO A 78 9.83 -6.94 8.76
N ASP A 79 10.46 -6.13 7.90
CA ASP A 79 9.78 -5.48 6.76
C ASP A 79 9.09 -6.46 5.80
N GLY A 80 9.69 -7.63 5.54
CA GLY A 80 9.12 -8.62 4.60
C GLY A 80 7.69 -9.05 4.94
N PRO A 81 7.44 -9.57 6.16
CA PRO A 81 6.10 -9.81 6.69
C PRO A 81 5.17 -8.58 6.61
N ARG A 82 5.67 -7.38 6.91
CA ARG A 82 4.89 -6.14 6.85
C ARG A 82 4.42 -5.84 5.42
N TYR A 83 5.32 -5.87 4.44
CA TYR A 83 4.97 -5.71 3.02
C TYR A 83 3.98 -6.77 2.55
N LYS A 84 4.14 -8.02 3.00
CA LYS A 84 3.22 -9.10 2.65
C LYS A 84 1.81 -8.86 3.20
N ALA A 85 1.70 -8.40 4.44
CA ALA A 85 0.41 -8.05 5.05
C ALA A 85 -0.24 -6.88 4.30
N LEU A 86 0.50 -5.80 4.05
CA LEU A 86 0.00 -4.61 3.35
C LEU A 86 -0.43 -4.92 1.91
N GLY A 87 0.39 -5.67 1.16
CA GLY A 87 0.09 -6.02 -0.23
C GLY A 87 -1.05 -7.03 -0.40
N ASN A 88 -1.38 -7.81 0.64
CA ASN A 88 -2.55 -8.68 0.65
C ASN A 88 -3.80 -7.99 1.23
N SER A 89 -3.65 -6.82 1.85
CA SER A 89 -4.74 -6.11 2.47
C SER A 89 -5.60 -5.36 1.45
N MET A 90 -6.78 -4.97 1.90
CA MET A 90 -7.66 -4.01 1.23
C MET A 90 -7.37 -2.61 1.76
N ALA A 91 -7.56 -1.59 0.91
CA ALA A 91 -7.40 -0.19 1.30
C ALA A 91 -8.49 0.20 2.33
N VAL A 92 -8.06 0.75 3.45
CA VAL A 92 -8.92 1.10 4.60
C VAL A 92 -10.07 2.04 4.20
N PRO A 93 -9.86 3.10 3.37
CA PRO A 93 -10.97 3.99 2.99
C PRO A 93 -12.06 3.28 2.18
N VAL A 94 -11.68 2.32 1.34
CA VAL A 94 -12.64 1.53 0.53
C VAL A 94 -13.45 0.61 1.44
N MET A 95 -12.79 -0.08 2.37
CA MET A 95 -13.49 -0.97 3.31
C MET A 95 -14.41 -0.21 4.26
N ARG A 96 -14.03 1.00 4.68
CA ARG A 96 -14.89 1.88 5.47
C ARG A 96 -16.18 2.21 4.71
N TRP A 97 -16.07 2.66 3.47
CA TRP A 97 -17.24 3.01 2.65
C TRP A 97 -18.18 1.81 2.43
N ILE A 98 -17.63 0.62 2.16
CA ILE A 98 -18.44 -0.60 2.04
C ILE A 98 -19.16 -0.91 3.36
N GLY A 99 -18.45 -0.81 4.49
CA GLY A 99 -19.02 -1.06 5.82
C GLY A 99 -20.16 -0.09 6.16
N GLU A 100 -19.98 1.20 5.89
CA GLU A 100 -21.03 2.22 6.06
C GLU A 100 -22.26 1.88 5.22
N GLY A 101 -22.07 1.41 3.97
CA GLY A 101 -23.16 0.97 3.10
C GLY A 101 -23.93 -0.24 3.65
N ILE A 102 -23.23 -1.22 4.25
CA ILE A 102 -23.86 -2.38 4.89
C ILE A 102 -24.67 -1.93 6.10
N GLN A 103 -24.08 -1.11 6.97
CA GLN A 103 -24.73 -0.61 8.18
C GLN A 103 -26.04 0.14 7.85
N LEU A 104 -26.04 0.99 6.83
CA LEU A 104 -27.24 1.71 6.38
C LEU A 104 -28.39 0.78 5.99
N VAL A 105 -28.07 -0.36 5.38
CA VAL A 105 -29.08 -1.35 4.96
C VAL A 105 -29.61 -2.13 6.17
N GLU A 106 -28.74 -2.50 7.11
CA GLU A 106 -29.12 -3.19 8.34
C GLU A 106 -30.06 -2.32 9.20
N GLU A 107 -29.72 -1.04 9.40
CA GLU A 107 -30.54 -0.10 10.16
C GLU A 107 -31.93 0.14 9.51
N ALA A 108 -31.98 0.21 8.18
CA ALA A 108 -33.24 0.35 7.45
C ALA A 108 -34.14 -0.89 7.58
N ALA A 109 -33.55 -2.09 7.64
CA ALA A 109 -34.30 -3.32 7.84
C ALA A 109 -34.90 -3.39 9.26
N GLU A 110 -34.14 -3.01 10.29
CA GLU A 110 -34.61 -2.97 11.69
C GLU A 110 -35.75 -1.98 11.92
N THR A 111 -35.81 -0.90 11.15
CA THR A 111 -36.88 0.12 11.29
C THR A 111 -38.21 -0.33 10.66
N THR A 112 -38.20 -1.42 9.88
CA THR A 112 -39.38 -1.93 9.16
C THR A 112 -40.11 -3.06 9.91
N GLU A 113 -39.53 -3.55 11.01
CA GLU A 113 -40.16 -4.50 11.96
C GLU A 113 -40.79 -3.79 13.17
#